data_AF-A0A6A7L040-F1
#
_entry.id   AF-A0A6A7L040-F1
#
_cell.length_a   1.000
_cell.length_b   1.000
_cell.length_c   1.000
_cell.angle_alpha   90.00
_cell.angle_beta   90.00
_cell.angle_gamma   90.00
#
_symmetry.space_group_name_H-M   'P 1'
#
loop_
_entity.id
_entity.type
_entity.pdbx_description
1 polymer ?
#
loop_
_entity_poly.entity_id
_entity_poly.type
_entity_poly.pdbx_seq_one_letter_code
_entity_poly.pdbx_strand_id
1 'polypeptide(L)'
;MSFVKVSATLGVTAADLQAFNDRSMNPETMKTDVRVAGERAAGLLAGIEDTSEIMGAMVYMYDLTQDRIYLDHLREMSREVLMNRDDHRGAPVDAFTGRVMPAWGKSTVSFGSLHHANIFDAGLWCYPIAAFARIVGETQNLELRTLYEEDAVLFANAVAETLFAFTAYLRIRPAGIKRFVHPEQYRTLLTAAQCDAAYQEAVNGNGPEGGIIGEPGGLSRLNVFRGLCKSAHSVADRPLPHNKAHAFEMAMIEAWRAVDSPFHRERVSGNFVVDWARGSVPRDIQSTYRWFETNLRRGGTSAAFPEGWLVWNYADDVPKIGVEDTSHGNLSMRYVGVLHRSLERVNAALVAAGQEPIDLSLTRRQLANTFLAKIGTGRDLAHEVDGRSNDRPQDYYNRTCAGWLDLAQVDVRIYKKCHEVALRVVEVEEESGVERRQKYLTPLIHASLLFNKPRGGPPTTVPNVIHKTREQAALEIRAAGLLPSFTGQAGSDAWVEVQNPQPGEVIDSGNVVLCDTRGGPIPGPNQTRVPNVKDLMKEEAAAAITSVGLVPTFTGGGKWVGRQSPLADEVVNRGSKVRCTLRGGRPPEEKEEP
;
A
#
# COMPACT_ATOMS: atom_id res chain seq x y z
N MET A 1 -7.99 23.44 -0.20
CA MET A 1 -7.86 22.36 0.80
C MET A 1 -6.42 22.32 1.30
N SER A 2 -6.18 21.93 2.55
CA SER A 2 -4.82 21.64 3.04
C SER A 2 -4.26 20.39 2.36
N PHE A 3 -2.95 20.37 2.09
CA PHE A 3 -2.29 19.17 1.58
C PHE A 3 -2.21 18.10 2.67
N VAL A 4 -2.56 16.87 2.33
CA VAL A 4 -2.44 15.72 3.22
C VAL A 4 -0.97 15.50 3.56
N LYS A 5 -0.69 15.34 4.84
CA LYS A 5 0.59 14.87 5.34
C LYS A 5 0.35 13.53 6.02
N VAL A 6 1.15 12.53 5.68
CA VAL A 6 1.27 11.32 6.50
C VAL A 6 2.46 11.55 7.42
N SER A 7 2.26 11.40 8.72
CA SER A 7 3.27 11.67 9.72
C SER A 7 4.48 10.75 9.53
N ALA A 8 5.68 11.30 9.79
CA ALA A 8 6.94 10.59 9.65
C ALA A 8 7.23 9.61 10.81
N THR A 9 6.39 9.62 11.87
CA THR A 9 6.49 8.66 12.97
C THR A 9 6.16 7.25 12.49
N LEU A 10 6.63 6.24 13.20
CA LEU A 10 6.11 4.89 13.01
C LEU A 10 4.66 4.80 13.49
N GLY A 11 3.91 3.87 12.89
CA GLY A 11 2.51 3.66 13.24
C GLY A 11 1.59 4.81 12.84
N VAL A 12 0.29 4.52 12.72
CA VAL A 12 -0.71 5.49 12.26
C VAL A 12 -1.13 6.39 13.42
N THR A 13 -1.09 7.71 13.22
CA THR A 13 -1.49 8.69 14.24
C THR A 13 -2.94 9.12 14.08
N ALA A 14 -3.54 9.71 15.11
CA ALA A 14 -4.88 10.30 15.00
C ALA A 14 -4.96 11.40 13.93
N ALA A 15 -3.89 12.18 13.73
CA ALA A 15 -3.81 13.18 12.69
C ALA A 15 -3.80 12.56 11.28
N ASP A 16 -3.15 11.41 11.10
CA ASP A 16 -3.18 10.66 9.84
C ASP A 16 -4.60 10.19 9.52
N LEU A 17 -5.30 9.64 10.51
CA LEU A 17 -6.69 9.18 10.38
C LEU A 17 -7.64 10.35 10.08
N GLN A 18 -7.49 11.46 10.79
CA GLN A 18 -8.28 12.67 10.54
C GLN A 18 -8.08 13.17 9.11
N ALA A 19 -6.83 13.22 8.61
CA ALA A 19 -6.55 13.64 7.25
C ALA A 19 -7.18 12.73 6.19
N PHE A 20 -7.28 11.42 6.46
CA PHE A 20 -8.04 10.51 5.60
C PHE A 20 -9.54 10.81 5.64
N ASN A 21 -10.08 10.99 6.85
CA ASN A 21 -11.51 11.20 7.08
C ASN A 21 -12.01 12.52 6.48
N ASP A 22 -11.30 13.62 6.69
CA ASP A 22 -11.67 14.93 6.12
C ASP A 22 -11.81 14.86 4.59
N ARG A 23 -10.92 14.09 3.96
CA ARG A 23 -10.88 13.96 2.50
C ARG A 23 -11.89 12.97 1.95
N SER A 24 -12.05 11.82 2.60
CA SER A 24 -12.71 10.64 2.00
C SER A 24 -13.98 10.20 2.75
N MET A 25 -14.17 10.66 4.00
CA MET A 25 -15.26 10.23 4.87
C MET A 25 -16.15 11.39 5.34
N ASN A 26 -16.08 12.56 4.71
CA ASN A 26 -17.06 13.60 4.99
C ASN A 26 -18.43 13.20 4.38
N PRO A 27 -19.55 13.65 4.96
CA PRO A 27 -20.88 13.18 4.55
C PRO A 27 -21.22 13.37 3.07
N GLU A 28 -20.79 14.47 2.46
CA GLU A 28 -21.06 14.76 1.04
C GLU A 28 -20.24 13.86 0.11
N THR A 29 -18.97 13.60 0.45
CA THR A 29 -18.15 12.62 -0.25
C THR A 29 -18.77 11.23 -0.16
N MET A 30 -19.15 10.78 1.04
CA MET A 30 -19.76 9.46 1.23
C MET A 30 -21.04 9.30 0.42
N LYS A 31 -21.94 10.29 0.46
CA LYS A 31 -23.16 10.30 -0.35
C LYS A 31 -22.88 10.26 -1.85
N THR A 32 -21.86 10.99 -2.29
CA THR A 32 -21.42 11.01 -3.70
C THR A 32 -20.88 9.65 -4.12
N ASP A 33 -20.03 9.03 -3.31
CA ASP A 33 -19.44 7.73 -3.57
C ASP A 33 -20.50 6.64 -3.72
N VAL A 34 -21.50 6.61 -2.83
CA VAL A 34 -22.63 5.66 -2.90
C VAL A 34 -23.41 5.84 -4.20
N ARG A 35 -23.80 7.07 -4.54
CA ARG A 35 -24.51 7.37 -5.81
C ARG A 35 -23.69 6.96 -7.03
N VAL A 36 -22.41 7.34 -7.07
CA VAL A 36 -21.51 7.04 -8.20
C VAL A 36 -21.26 5.53 -8.31
N ALA A 37 -21.23 4.80 -7.20
CA ALA A 37 -21.13 3.34 -7.21
C ALA A 37 -22.35 2.70 -7.88
N GLY A 38 -23.56 3.12 -7.52
CA GLY A 38 -24.80 2.67 -8.16
C GLY A 38 -24.84 3.00 -9.66
N GLU A 39 -24.53 4.25 -10.04
CA GLU A 39 -24.52 4.69 -11.44
C GLU A 39 -23.49 3.92 -12.30
N ARG A 40 -22.28 3.68 -11.77
CA ARG A 40 -21.25 2.88 -12.47
C ARG A 40 -21.64 1.40 -12.55
N ALA A 41 -22.22 0.83 -11.50
CA ALA A 41 -22.72 -0.55 -11.52
C ALA A 41 -23.88 -0.73 -12.51
N ALA A 42 -24.73 0.29 -12.67
CA ALA A 42 -25.79 0.33 -13.68
C ALA A 42 -25.27 0.52 -15.12
N GLY A 43 -23.96 0.79 -15.30
CA GLY A 43 -23.37 1.10 -16.59
C GLY A 43 -23.70 2.51 -17.12
N LEU A 44 -24.16 3.42 -16.25
CA LEU A 44 -24.47 4.81 -16.60
C LEU A 44 -23.22 5.70 -16.59
N LEU A 45 -22.19 5.31 -15.85
CA LEU A 45 -20.91 6.00 -15.77
C LEU A 45 -19.73 5.04 -16.00
N ALA A 46 -18.65 5.56 -16.60
CA ALA A 46 -17.39 4.85 -16.75
C ALA A 46 -16.50 4.95 -15.48
N GLY A 47 -15.43 4.14 -15.42
CA GLY A 47 -14.40 4.23 -14.38
C GLY A 47 -14.69 3.40 -13.13
N ILE A 48 -15.08 2.13 -13.31
CA ILE A 48 -15.25 1.16 -12.21
C ILE A 48 -14.03 1.10 -11.29
N GLU A 49 -12.83 1.26 -11.87
CA GLU A 49 -11.55 1.20 -11.15
C GLU A 49 -11.54 2.20 -9.99
N ASP A 50 -11.96 3.44 -10.21
CA ASP A 50 -11.97 4.47 -9.17
C ASP A 50 -12.95 4.12 -8.01
N THR A 51 -14.14 3.57 -8.32
CA THR A 51 -15.07 3.14 -7.25
C THR A 51 -14.53 1.93 -6.50
N SER A 52 -13.94 0.97 -7.21
CA SER A 52 -13.31 -0.20 -6.58
C SER A 52 -12.11 0.19 -5.71
N GLU A 53 -11.41 1.27 -6.06
CA GLU A 53 -10.35 1.87 -5.22
C GLU A 53 -10.94 2.45 -3.94
N ILE A 54 -12.04 3.20 -4.00
CA ILE A 54 -12.71 3.78 -2.82
C ILE A 54 -13.22 2.66 -1.90
N MET A 55 -13.96 1.70 -2.42
CA MET A 55 -14.45 0.56 -1.63
C MET A 55 -13.28 -0.26 -1.05
N GLY A 56 -12.22 -0.43 -1.84
CA GLY A 56 -10.97 -1.03 -1.40
C GLY A 56 -10.31 -0.28 -0.24
N ALA A 57 -10.30 1.06 -0.29
CA ALA A 57 -9.78 1.91 0.77
C ALA A 57 -10.55 1.67 2.08
N MET A 58 -11.88 1.49 2.02
CA MET A 58 -12.69 1.18 3.19
C MET A 58 -12.30 -0.16 3.84
N VAL A 59 -11.99 -1.18 3.03
CA VAL A 59 -11.48 -2.47 3.54
C VAL A 59 -10.17 -2.25 4.31
N TYR A 60 -9.19 -1.56 3.71
CA TYR A 60 -7.91 -1.28 4.37
C TYR A 60 -8.06 -0.46 5.64
N MET A 61 -8.91 0.57 5.63
CA MET A 61 -9.13 1.43 6.79
C MET A 61 -9.86 0.70 7.90
N TYR A 62 -10.83 -0.16 7.59
CA TYR A 62 -11.46 -1.01 8.59
C TYR A 62 -10.46 -2.02 9.19
N ASP A 63 -9.72 -2.75 8.37
CA ASP A 63 -8.72 -3.71 8.86
C ASP A 63 -7.65 -3.02 9.73
N LEU A 64 -7.32 -1.76 9.45
CA LEU A 64 -6.38 -0.96 10.24
C LEU A 64 -6.96 -0.47 11.58
N THR A 65 -8.19 0.04 11.59
CA THR A 65 -8.74 0.83 12.71
C THR A 65 -9.82 0.12 13.50
N GLN A 66 -10.49 -0.86 12.87
CA GLN A 66 -11.75 -1.46 13.32
C GLN A 66 -12.88 -0.43 13.55
N ASP A 67 -12.76 0.77 12.97
CA ASP A 67 -13.78 1.82 13.07
C ASP A 67 -14.95 1.53 12.12
N ARG A 68 -16.15 1.54 12.69
CA ARG A 68 -17.39 1.22 12.00
C ARG A 68 -17.69 2.19 10.84
N ILE A 69 -17.24 3.44 10.87
CA ILE A 69 -17.56 4.41 9.80
C ILE A 69 -17.12 3.91 8.40
N TYR A 70 -15.99 3.21 8.32
CA TYR A 70 -15.49 2.64 7.07
C TYR A 70 -16.33 1.44 6.63
N LEU A 71 -16.78 0.62 7.58
CA LEU A 71 -17.61 -0.56 7.30
C LEU A 71 -19.03 -0.16 6.90
N ASP A 72 -19.61 0.86 7.53
CA ASP A 72 -20.89 1.47 7.16
C ASP A 72 -20.84 2.00 5.71
N HIS A 73 -19.79 2.76 5.38
CA HIS A 73 -19.64 3.30 4.02
C HIS A 73 -19.50 2.17 2.97
N LEU A 74 -18.67 1.17 3.27
CA LEU A 74 -18.50 0.00 2.42
C LEU A 74 -19.82 -0.77 2.23
N ARG A 75 -20.63 -0.92 3.28
CA ARG A 75 -21.95 -1.57 3.23
C ARG A 75 -22.87 -0.88 2.24
N GLU A 76 -23.03 0.44 2.37
CA GLU A 76 -23.97 1.21 1.55
C GLU A 76 -23.55 1.20 0.07
N MET A 77 -22.25 1.38 -0.22
CA MET A 77 -21.74 1.21 -1.59
C MET A 77 -21.99 -0.22 -2.12
N SER A 78 -21.75 -1.25 -1.30
CA SER A 78 -21.95 -2.66 -1.69
C SER A 78 -23.42 -2.97 -2.01
N ARG A 79 -24.36 -2.40 -1.26
CA ARG A 79 -25.81 -2.52 -1.53
C ARG A 79 -26.18 -1.92 -2.87
N GLU A 80 -25.77 -0.68 -3.14
CA GLU A 80 -26.04 -0.01 -4.42
C GLU A 80 -25.45 -0.77 -5.61
N VAL A 81 -24.23 -1.29 -5.46
CA VAL A 81 -23.59 -2.10 -6.50
C VAL A 81 -24.40 -3.38 -6.73
N LEU A 82 -24.78 -4.13 -5.70
CA LEU A 82 -25.56 -5.37 -5.85
C LEU A 82 -26.99 -5.15 -6.39
N MET A 83 -27.65 -4.05 -6.05
CA MET A 83 -28.97 -3.71 -6.60
C MET A 83 -28.92 -3.52 -8.12
N ASN A 84 -27.76 -3.15 -8.66
CA ASN A 84 -27.53 -2.95 -10.09
C ASN A 84 -26.89 -4.15 -10.80
N ARG A 85 -26.85 -5.33 -10.16
CA ARG A 85 -26.46 -6.59 -10.82
C ARG A 85 -27.44 -6.90 -11.96
N ASP A 86 -26.94 -7.44 -13.07
CA ASP A 86 -27.70 -7.62 -14.32
C ASP A 86 -28.98 -8.47 -14.14
N ASP A 87 -28.91 -9.50 -13.30
CA ASP A 87 -30.03 -10.38 -12.95
C ASP A 87 -31.06 -9.73 -12.01
N HIS A 88 -30.73 -8.60 -11.36
CA HIS A 88 -31.66 -7.83 -10.54
C HIS A 88 -32.36 -6.73 -11.32
N ARG A 89 -31.64 -6.06 -12.23
CA ARG A 89 -32.18 -4.91 -12.99
C ARG A 89 -32.82 -5.29 -14.34
N GLY A 90 -32.87 -6.58 -14.67
CA GLY A 90 -33.41 -7.06 -15.95
C GLY A 90 -32.54 -6.64 -17.13
N ALA A 91 -31.21 -6.69 -16.98
CA ALA A 91 -30.28 -6.37 -18.04
C ALA A 91 -30.40 -7.36 -19.22
N PRO A 92 -29.90 -7.00 -20.42
CA PRO A 92 -29.89 -7.91 -21.56
C PRO A 92 -29.14 -9.21 -21.24
N VAL A 93 -29.46 -10.25 -22.01
CA VAL A 93 -28.67 -11.47 -22.02
C VAL A 93 -27.23 -11.15 -22.41
N ASP A 94 -26.27 -11.65 -21.64
CA ASP A 94 -24.85 -11.57 -21.99
C ASP A 94 -24.63 -12.38 -23.28
N ALA A 95 -24.16 -11.71 -24.33
CA ALA A 95 -24.07 -12.29 -25.67
C ALA A 95 -23.08 -13.47 -25.78
N PHE A 96 -22.14 -13.58 -24.83
CA PHE A 96 -21.08 -14.58 -24.86
C PHE A 96 -21.44 -15.83 -24.04
N THR A 97 -22.31 -15.70 -23.04
CA THR A 97 -22.80 -16.82 -22.23
C THR A 97 -24.20 -17.29 -22.62
N GLY A 98 -24.99 -16.47 -23.31
CA GLY A 98 -26.36 -16.79 -23.69
C GLY A 98 -27.35 -16.76 -22.52
N ARG A 99 -27.00 -16.12 -21.39
CA ARG A 99 -27.89 -15.92 -20.24
C ARG A 99 -27.70 -14.54 -19.62
N VAL A 100 -28.63 -14.12 -18.77
CA VAL A 100 -28.41 -12.97 -17.88
C VAL A 100 -27.41 -13.41 -16.81
N MET A 101 -26.33 -12.66 -16.66
CA MET A 101 -25.25 -12.99 -15.73
C MET A 101 -25.56 -12.43 -14.34
N PRO A 102 -25.29 -13.13 -13.23
CA PRO A 102 -25.30 -12.55 -11.90
C PRO A 102 -24.02 -11.71 -11.69
N ALA A 103 -23.84 -10.69 -12.52
CA ALA A 103 -22.67 -9.81 -12.57
C ALA A 103 -23.06 -8.44 -13.16
N TRP A 104 -22.08 -7.59 -13.46
CA TRP A 104 -22.32 -6.24 -13.99
C TRP A 104 -21.82 -6.17 -15.43
N GLY A 105 -22.74 -6.30 -16.37
CA GLY A 105 -22.46 -6.22 -17.79
C GLY A 105 -22.68 -4.83 -18.35
N LYS A 106 -22.00 -4.56 -19.46
CA LYS A 106 -22.16 -3.34 -20.24
C LYS A 106 -21.97 -3.61 -21.73
N SER A 107 -22.68 -2.83 -22.55
CA SER A 107 -22.39 -2.72 -23.98
C SER A 107 -21.28 -1.71 -24.19
N THR A 108 -20.18 -2.09 -24.84
CA THR A 108 -19.07 -1.16 -25.14
C THR A 108 -18.55 -1.37 -26.54
N VAL A 109 -17.78 -0.42 -27.05
CA VAL A 109 -17.05 -0.56 -28.32
C VAL A 109 -16.13 -1.77 -28.29
N SER A 110 -15.52 -2.09 -27.14
CA SER A 110 -14.64 -3.27 -26.96
C SER A 110 -15.36 -4.60 -27.19
N PHE A 111 -16.69 -4.63 -27.11
CA PHE A 111 -17.54 -5.81 -27.33
C PHE A 111 -18.52 -5.61 -28.49
N GLY A 112 -18.26 -4.64 -29.38
CA GLY A 112 -19.11 -4.40 -30.54
C GLY A 112 -20.56 -4.04 -30.17
N SER A 113 -20.77 -3.26 -29.11
CA SER A 113 -22.09 -2.93 -28.53
C SER A 113 -22.89 -4.13 -28.00
N LEU A 114 -22.32 -5.34 -27.97
CA LEU A 114 -22.94 -6.49 -27.32
C LEU A 114 -22.83 -6.35 -25.79
N HIS A 115 -23.92 -6.68 -25.09
CA HIS A 115 -23.93 -6.71 -23.63
C HIS A 115 -23.02 -7.82 -23.12
N HIS A 116 -22.07 -7.48 -22.24
CA HIS A 116 -21.13 -8.44 -21.68
C HIS A 116 -20.73 -8.11 -20.25
N ALA A 117 -20.89 -9.08 -19.36
CA ALA A 117 -20.28 -9.11 -18.04
C ALA A 117 -18.91 -9.80 -18.13
N ASN A 118 -17.84 -9.05 -17.85
CA ASN A 118 -16.47 -9.58 -17.95
C ASN A 118 -15.86 -9.84 -16.57
N ILE A 119 -14.87 -10.74 -16.54
CA ILE A 119 -14.19 -11.21 -15.31
C ILE A 119 -13.51 -10.07 -14.54
N PHE A 120 -12.93 -9.10 -15.26
CA PHE A 120 -12.21 -7.99 -14.63
C PHE A 120 -13.16 -7.10 -13.83
N ASP A 121 -14.24 -6.64 -14.45
CA ASP A 121 -15.22 -5.78 -13.79
C ASP A 121 -15.91 -6.51 -12.63
N ALA A 122 -16.24 -7.80 -12.82
CA ALA A 122 -16.80 -8.63 -11.75
C ALA A 122 -15.83 -8.77 -10.57
N GLY A 123 -14.54 -8.98 -10.82
CA GLY A 123 -13.53 -9.07 -9.75
C GLY A 123 -13.39 -7.78 -8.95
N LEU A 124 -13.41 -6.63 -9.63
CA LEU A 124 -13.30 -5.31 -8.98
C LEU A 124 -14.50 -5.00 -8.07
N TRP A 125 -15.72 -5.38 -8.48
CA TRP A 125 -16.90 -5.22 -7.63
C TRP A 125 -16.95 -6.27 -6.51
N CYS A 126 -16.68 -7.53 -6.82
CA CYS A 126 -16.82 -8.61 -5.86
C CYS A 126 -15.78 -8.57 -4.74
N TYR A 127 -14.55 -8.10 -5.01
CA TYR A 127 -13.49 -8.06 -3.98
C TYR A 127 -13.92 -7.32 -2.70
N PRO A 128 -14.30 -6.02 -2.75
CA PRO A 128 -14.65 -5.30 -1.53
C PRO A 128 -15.97 -5.79 -0.90
N ILE A 129 -16.93 -6.26 -1.71
CA ILE A 129 -18.20 -6.84 -1.23
C ILE A 129 -17.94 -8.12 -0.44
N ALA A 130 -17.07 -8.99 -0.96
CA ALA A 130 -16.65 -10.21 -0.26
C ALA A 130 -15.83 -9.92 0.99
N ALA A 131 -14.96 -8.90 0.95
CA ALA A 131 -14.18 -8.48 2.10
C ALA A 131 -15.08 -7.97 3.25
N PHE A 132 -16.17 -7.25 2.95
CA PHE A 132 -17.20 -6.90 3.94
C PHE A 132 -17.76 -8.17 4.60
N ALA A 133 -18.20 -9.14 3.81
CA ALA A 133 -18.77 -10.37 4.32
C ALA A 133 -17.77 -11.18 5.16
N ARG A 134 -16.49 -11.21 4.74
CA ARG A 134 -15.40 -11.79 5.53
C ARG A 134 -15.27 -11.08 6.88
N ILE A 135 -15.16 -9.75 6.89
CA ILE A 135 -14.97 -8.96 8.11
C ILE A 135 -16.05 -9.32 9.14
N VAL A 136 -17.31 -9.34 8.73
CA VAL A 136 -18.44 -9.68 9.62
C VAL A 136 -18.43 -11.16 10.01
N GLY A 137 -18.08 -12.07 9.10
CA GLY A 137 -18.06 -13.51 9.36
C GLY A 137 -16.90 -13.96 10.27
N GLU A 138 -15.78 -13.26 10.25
CA GLU A 138 -14.58 -13.58 11.04
C GLU A 138 -14.45 -12.76 12.32
N THR A 139 -15.19 -11.66 12.47
CA THR A 139 -15.11 -10.82 13.67
C THR A 139 -15.52 -11.57 14.93
N GLN A 140 -14.81 -11.30 16.04
CA GLN A 140 -15.22 -11.75 17.37
C GLN A 140 -16.16 -10.75 18.06
N ASN A 141 -16.37 -9.57 17.48
CA ASN A 141 -17.28 -8.56 18.00
C ASN A 141 -18.75 -8.95 17.69
N LEU A 142 -19.47 -9.46 18.69
CA LEU A 142 -20.86 -9.91 18.53
C LEU A 142 -21.84 -8.78 18.21
N GLU A 143 -21.61 -7.56 18.70
CA GLU A 143 -22.44 -6.40 18.39
C GLU A 143 -22.33 -6.06 16.90
N LEU A 144 -21.09 -5.97 16.40
CA LEU A 144 -20.80 -5.74 14.98
C LEU A 144 -21.43 -6.84 14.11
N ARG A 145 -21.30 -8.10 14.54
CA ARG A 145 -21.88 -9.24 13.82
C ARG A 145 -23.40 -9.12 13.74
N THR A 146 -24.07 -8.86 14.86
CA THR A 146 -25.53 -8.72 14.93
C THR A 146 -26.04 -7.58 14.05
N LEU A 147 -25.26 -6.50 13.93
CA LEU A 147 -25.63 -5.35 13.11
C LEU A 147 -25.60 -5.61 11.61
N TYR A 148 -24.69 -6.48 11.14
CA TYR A 148 -24.42 -6.67 9.71
C TYR A 148 -24.65 -8.09 9.19
N GLU A 149 -25.13 -9.00 10.03
CA GLU A 149 -25.22 -10.42 9.69
C GLU A 149 -26.06 -10.71 8.44
N GLU A 150 -27.17 -10.00 8.24
CA GLU A 150 -28.03 -10.18 7.07
C GLU A 150 -27.30 -9.77 5.78
N ASP A 151 -26.64 -8.60 5.78
CA ASP A 151 -25.86 -8.13 4.63
C ASP A 151 -24.65 -9.02 4.39
N ALA A 152 -23.98 -9.51 5.43
CA ALA A 152 -22.84 -10.40 5.28
C ALA A 152 -23.21 -11.72 4.60
N VAL A 153 -24.35 -12.32 4.97
CA VAL A 153 -24.87 -13.52 4.30
C VAL A 153 -25.30 -13.21 2.87
N LEU A 154 -26.04 -12.11 2.65
CA LEU A 154 -26.45 -11.67 1.33
C LEU A 154 -25.25 -11.47 0.40
N PHE A 155 -24.25 -10.72 0.85
CA PHE A 155 -23.06 -10.38 0.07
C PHE A 155 -22.19 -11.60 -0.21
N ALA A 156 -21.98 -12.47 0.78
CA ALA A 156 -21.23 -13.71 0.59
C ALA A 156 -21.88 -14.61 -0.47
N ASN A 157 -23.20 -14.81 -0.39
CA ASN A 157 -23.95 -15.62 -1.35
C ASN A 157 -23.94 -14.97 -2.75
N ALA A 158 -24.23 -13.67 -2.84
CA ALA A 158 -24.27 -12.95 -4.11
C ALA A 158 -22.91 -12.97 -4.82
N VAL A 159 -21.81 -12.79 -4.09
CA VAL A 159 -20.47 -12.93 -4.67
C VAL A 159 -20.19 -14.38 -5.07
N ALA A 160 -20.55 -15.37 -4.25
CA ALA A 160 -20.34 -16.78 -4.61
C ALA A 160 -21.08 -17.15 -5.90
N GLU A 161 -22.30 -16.65 -6.10
CA GLU A 161 -23.06 -16.78 -7.36
C GLU A 161 -22.35 -16.15 -8.55
N THR A 162 -21.86 -14.91 -8.38
CA THR A 162 -21.05 -14.24 -9.41
C THR A 162 -19.82 -15.06 -9.76
N LEU A 163 -19.05 -15.50 -8.76
CA LEU A 163 -17.85 -16.29 -8.95
C LEU A 163 -18.14 -17.61 -9.70
N PHE A 164 -19.18 -18.31 -9.25
CA PHE A 164 -19.63 -19.55 -9.86
C PHE A 164 -20.05 -19.34 -11.32
N ALA A 165 -20.69 -18.21 -11.64
CA ALA A 165 -21.13 -17.91 -12.99
C ALA A 165 -19.99 -17.78 -14.01
N PHE A 166 -18.79 -17.40 -13.58
CA PHE A 166 -17.59 -17.32 -14.44
C PHE A 166 -16.76 -18.62 -14.45
N THR A 167 -17.14 -19.67 -13.73
CA THR A 167 -16.43 -20.98 -13.79
C THR A 167 -16.45 -21.59 -15.19
N ALA A 168 -17.43 -21.22 -16.02
CA ALA A 168 -17.48 -21.58 -17.44
C ALA A 168 -16.29 -21.02 -18.26
N TYR A 169 -15.51 -20.09 -17.73
CA TYR A 169 -14.28 -19.57 -18.33
C TYR A 169 -13.01 -20.12 -17.69
N LEU A 170 -13.13 -20.99 -16.69
CA LEU A 170 -12.00 -21.69 -16.11
C LEU A 170 -11.67 -22.89 -17.01
N ARG A 171 -10.45 -22.94 -17.56
CA ARG A 171 -9.99 -24.03 -18.43
C ARG A 171 -8.82 -24.77 -17.79
N ILE A 172 -8.88 -26.09 -17.79
CA ILE A 172 -7.77 -26.96 -17.42
C ILE A 172 -6.81 -27.05 -18.61
N ARG A 173 -5.54 -26.72 -18.40
CA ARG A 173 -4.47 -26.83 -19.39
C ARG A 173 -3.64 -28.11 -19.18
N PRO A 174 -2.77 -28.46 -20.15
CA PRO A 174 -1.72 -29.45 -19.91
C PRO A 174 -0.98 -29.15 -18.59
N ALA A 175 -0.60 -30.19 -17.85
CA ALA A 175 -0.13 -30.14 -16.46
C ALA A 175 -1.21 -29.89 -15.38
N GLY A 176 -2.50 -29.89 -15.74
CA GLY A 176 -3.59 -29.81 -14.76
C GLY A 176 -3.84 -28.41 -14.19
N ILE A 177 -3.17 -27.38 -14.73
CA ILE A 177 -3.31 -25.99 -14.28
C ILE A 177 -4.59 -25.40 -14.87
N LYS A 178 -5.51 -25.01 -13.99
CA LYS A 178 -6.67 -24.18 -14.28
C LYS A 178 -6.30 -22.72 -14.44
N ARG A 179 -6.88 -22.05 -15.43
CA ARG A 179 -6.77 -20.60 -15.65
C ARG A 179 -8.03 -20.03 -16.29
N PHE A 180 -8.34 -18.77 -15.99
CA PHE A 180 -9.38 -18.05 -16.70
C PHE A 180 -8.96 -17.72 -18.12
N VAL A 181 -9.87 -17.88 -19.07
CA VAL A 181 -9.66 -17.58 -20.48
C VAL A 181 -10.67 -16.56 -21.00
N HIS A 182 -10.36 -15.94 -22.13
CA HIS A 182 -11.34 -15.19 -22.90
C HIS A 182 -12.46 -16.11 -23.42
N PRO A 183 -13.70 -15.61 -23.55
CA PRO A 183 -14.81 -16.36 -24.14
C PRO A 183 -14.45 -16.92 -25.53
N GLU A 184 -14.79 -18.18 -25.80
CA GLU A 184 -14.54 -18.79 -27.11
C GLU A 184 -15.32 -18.08 -28.22
N GLN A 185 -16.49 -17.57 -27.87
CA GLN A 185 -17.41 -16.83 -28.74
C GLN A 185 -16.78 -15.55 -29.32
N TYR A 186 -15.67 -15.04 -28.75
CA TYR A 186 -14.88 -13.97 -29.36
C TYR A 186 -14.41 -14.33 -30.77
N ARG A 187 -14.27 -15.62 -31.09
CA ARG A 187 -13.87 -16.10 -32.42
C ARG A 187 -14.89 -15.77 -33.51
N THR A 188 -16.18 -15.70 -33.17
CA THR A 188 -17.26 -15.65 -34.17
C THR A 188 -18.22 -14.47 -34.00
N LEU A 189 -18.48 -14.00 -32.78
CA LEU A 189 -19.47 -12.94 -32.55
C LEU A 189 -18.97 -11.54 -32.90
N LEU A 190 -17.67 -11.27 -32.70
CA LEU A 190 -17.09 -9.93 -32.86
C LEU A 190 -16.50 -9.76 -34.27
N THR A 191 -17.35 -9.33 -35.21
CA THR A 191 -16.91 -9.04 -36.59
C THR A 191 -16.32 -7.62 -36.69
N ALA A 192 -15.44 -7.40 -37.67
CA ALA A 192 -14.87 -6.06 -37.92
C ALA A 192 -15.95 -5.01 -38.21
N ALA A 193 -17.02 -5.38 -38.92
CA ALA A 193 -18.16 -4.53 -39.19
C ALA A 193 -18.93 -4.17 -37.91
N GLN A 194 -19.16 -5.14 -37.02
CA GLN A 194 -19.81 -4.89 -35.73
C GLN A 194 -18.98 -3.94 -34.85
N CYS A 195 -17.67 -4.15 -34.78
CA CYS A 195 -16.77 -3.27 -34.03
C CYS A 195 -16.73 -1.84 -34.60
N ASP A 196 -16.80 -1.71 -35.93
CA ASP A 196 -16.83 -0.41 -36.60
C ASP A 196 -18.15 0.32 -36.38
N ALA A 197 -19.28 -0.39 -36.44
CA ALA A 197 -20.59 0.17 -36.14
C ALA A 197 -20.66 0.68 -34.69
N ALA A 198 -20.24 -0.14 -33.72
CA ALA A 198 -20.21 0.23 -32.31
C ALA A 198 -19.34 1.47 -32.06
N TYR A 199 -18.16 1.53 -32.69
CA TYR A 199 -17.29 2.71 -32.62
C TYR A 199 -17.97 3.97 -33.17
N GLN A 200 -18.63 3.88 -34.33
CA GLN A 200 -19.35 5.03 -34.91
C GLN A 200 -20.54 5.45 -34.06
N GLU A 201 -21.26 4.51 -33.45
CA GLU A 201 -22.33 4.77 -32.50
C GLU A 201 -21.79 5.65 -31.34
N ALA A 202 -20.73 5.18 -30.69
CA ALA A 202 -20.08 5.88 -29.59
C ALA A 202 -19.57 7.26 -30.03
N VAL A 203 -18.89 7.37 -31.18
CA VAL A 203 -18.40 8.64 -31.77
C VAL A 203 -19.52 9.66 -31.98
N ASN A 204 -20.73 9.20 -32.29
CA ASN A 204 -21.88 10.07 -32.49
C ASN A 204 -22.60 10.45 -31.19
N GLY A 205 -22.07 10.05 -30.03
CA GLY A 205 -22.71 10.24 -28.73
C GLY A 205 -23.89 9.28 -28.48
N ASN A 206 -24.09 8.31 -29.37
CA ASN A 206 -25.15 7.32 -29.25
C ASN A 206 -24.56 6.10 -28.52
N GLY A 207 -25.10 5.80 -27.34
CA GLY A 207 -24.67 4.64 -26.54
C GLY A 207 -23.86 4.99 -25.29
N PRO A 208 -23.58 3.98 -24.45
CA PRO A 208 -23.05 4.17 -23.09
C PRO A 208 -21.64 4.75 -23.02
N GLU A 209 -20.87 4.68 -24.13
CA GLU A 209 -19.53 5.27 -24.22
C GLU A 209 -19.53 6.65 -24.92
N GLY A 210 -20.70 7.20 -25.28
CA GLY A 210 -20.81 8.49 -25.97
C GLY A 210 -20.24 9.67 -25.16
N GLY A 211 -20.29 9.59 -23.82
CA GLY A 211 -19.71 10.59 -22.92
C GLY A 211 -18.19 10.66 -22.96
N ILE A 212 -17.51 9.58 -23.39
CA ILE A 212 -16.03 9.50 -23.37
C ILE A 212 -15.41 10.54 -24.31
N ILE A 213 -16.09 10.94 -25.39
CA ILE A 213 -15.55 11.91 -26.36
C ILE A 213 -15.31 13.28 -25.74
N GLY A 214 -16.13 13.65 -24.74
CA GLY A 214 -15.95 14.90 -24.00
C GLY A 214 -14.70 14.90 -23.12
N GLU A 215 -14.09 13.75 -22.86
CA GLU A 215 -12.88 13.63 -22.05
C GLU A 215 -11.61 13.91 -22.87
N PRO A 216 -10.57 14.51 -22.28
CA PRO A 216 -9.26 14.62 -22.91
C PRO A 216 -8.74 13.26 -23.39
N GLY A 217 -8.53 13.12 -24.71
CA GLY A 217 -8.08 11.87 -25.33
C GLY A 217 -9.19 10.83 -25.58
N GLY A 218 -10.46 11.18 -25.39
CA GLY A 218 -11.61 10.28 -25.56
C GLY A 218 -11.65 9.53 -26.88
N LEU A 219 -11.43 10.23 -28.00
CA LEU A 219 -11.39 9.61 -29.33
C LEU A 219 -10.25 8.60 -29.48
N SER A 220 -9.09 8.87 -28.88
CA SER A 220 -7.96 7.93 -28.85
C SER A 220 -8.32 6.66 -28.08
N ARG A 221 -9.01 6.82 -26.94
CA ARG A 221 -9.51 5.71 -26.12
C ARG A 221 -10.53 4.85 -26.88
N LEU A 222 -11.50 5.46 -27.55
CA LEU A 222 -12.47 4.73 -28.39
C LEU A 222 -11.79 3.98 -29.53
N ASN A 223 -10.75 4.55 -30.15
CA ASN A 223 -9.95 3.86 -31.16
C ASN A 223 -9.20 2.63 -30.60
N VAL A 224 -8.69 2.72 -29.37
CA VAL A 224 -8.10 1.55 -28.68
C VAL A 224 -9.17 0.47 -28.48
N PHE A 225 -10.37 0.83 -27.99
CA PHE A 225 -11.48 -0.12 -27.80
C PHE A 225 -11.91 -0.79 -29.10
N ARG A 226 -12.01 -0.02 -30.18
CA ARG A 226 -12.28 -0.54 -31.54
C ARG A 226 -11.22 -1.56 -31.96
N GLY A 227 -9.94 -1.27 -31.70
CA GLY A 227 -8.83 -2.19 -31.97
C GLY A 227 -8.90 -3.47 -31.13
N LEU A 228 -9.25 -3.37 -29.85
CA LEU A 228 -9.46 -4.52 -28.97
C LEU A 228 -10.60 -5.41 -29.48
N CYS A 229 -11.74 -4.80 -29.86
CA CYS A 229 -12.86 -5.53 -30.44
C CYS A 229 -12.45 -6.31 -31.70
N LYS A 230 -11.77 -5.65 -32.65
CA LYS A 230 -11.31 -6.28 -33.89
C LYS A 230 -10.32 -7.43 -33.67
N SER A 231 -9.49 -7.34 -32.64
CA SER A 231 -8.47 -8.35 -32.32
C SER A 231 -8.96 -9.45 -31.36
N ALA A 232 -10.17 -9.33 -30.82
CA ALA A 232 -10.72 -10.27 -29.84
C ALA A 232 -10.71 -11.73 -30.32
N HIS A 233 -10.98 -11.98 -31.60
CA HIS A 233 -10.93 -13.32 -32.20
C HIS A 233 -9.57 -14.02 -32.00
N SER A 234 -8.47 -13.25 -31.96
CA SER A 234 -7.11 -13.76 -31.84
C SER A 234 -6.75 -14.22 -30.42
N VAL A 235 -7.53 -13.77 -29.42
CA VAL A 235 -7.36 -14.12 -28.00
C VAL A 235 -8.47 -15.05 -27.49
N ALA A 236 -9.43 -15.45 -28.32
CA ALA A 236 -10.49 -16.39 -27.96
C ALA A 236 -9.91 -17.70 -27.38
N ASP A 237 -10.41 -18.13 -26.22
CA ASP A 237 -9.91 -19.29 -25.45
C ASP A 237 -8.42 -19.19 -25.07
N ARG A 238 -7.80 -18.00 -25.08
CA ARG A 238 -6.46 -17.74 -24.54
C ARG A 238 -6.55 -17.25 -23.09
N PRO A 239 -5.48 -17.37 -22.28
CA PRO A 239 -5.43 -16.79 -20.93
C PRO A 239 -5.96 -15.37 -20.90
N LEU A 240 -6.68 -15.06 -19.82
CA LEU A 240 -6.82 -13.66 -19.47
C LEU A 240 -5.46 -13.07 -19.07
N PRO A 241 -5.27 -11.76 -19.31
CA PRO A 241 -4.20 -11.00 -18.69
C PRO A 241 -4.15 -11.17 -17.17
N HIS A 242 -2.95 -11.17 -16.60
CA HIS A 242 -2.75 -11.45 -15.17
C HIS A 242 -3.53 -10.49 -14.29
N ASN A 243 -3.48 -9.19 -14.55
CA ASN A 243 -4.23 -8.21 -13.77
C ASN A 243 -5.74 -8.48 -13.76
N LYS A 244 -6.32 -8.95 -14.87
CA LYS A 244 -7.74 -9.29 -14.98
C LYS A 244 -8.10 -10.54 -14.18
N ALA A 245 -7.27 -11.59 -14.29
CA ALA A 245 -7.45 -12.80 -13.49
C ALA A 245 -7.26 -12.51 -12.00
N HIS A 246 -6.20 -11.78 -11.63
CA HIS A 246 -5.87 -11.43 -10.25
C HIS A 246 -6.92 -10.54 -9.58
N ALA A 247 -7.59 -9.64 -10.32
CA ALA A 247 -8.74 -8.90 -9.81
C ALA A 247 -9.84 -9.84 -9.31
N PHE A 248 -10.12 -10.89 -10.09
CA PHE A 248 -11.13 -11.89 -9.78
C PHE A 248 -10.68 -12.84 -8.66
N GLU A 249 -9.40 -13.24 -8.66
CA GLU A 249 -8.83 -14.09 -7.60
C GLU A 249 -8.84 -13.41 -6.23
N MET A 250 -8.65 -12.08 -6.15
CA MET A 250 -8.85 -11.35 -4.89
C MET A 250 -10.26 -11.54 -4.35
N ALA A 251 -11.27 -11.44 -5.22
CA ALA A 251 -12.65 -11.70 -4.84
C ALA A 251 -12.87 -13.17 -4.43
N MET A 252 -12.25 -14.12 -5.12
CA MET A 252 -12.31 -15.55 -4.77
C MET A 252 -11.74 -15.82 -3.38
N ILE A 253 -10.58 -15.25 -3.03
CA ILE A 253 -9.96 -15.42 -1.71
C ILE A 253 -10.89 -14.90 -0.61
N GLU A 254 -11.38 -13.68 -0.74
CA GLU A 254 -12.26 -13.05 0.26
C GLU A 254 -13.60 -13.77 0.38
N ALA A 255 -14.21 -14.16 -0.76
CA ALA A 255 -15.48 -14.86 -0.78
C ALA A 255 -15.36 -16.24 -0.15
N TRP A 256 -14.30 -16.98 -0.46
CA TRP A 256 -14.02 -18.26 0.18
C TRP A 256 -13.90 -18.12 1.70
N ARG A 257 -13.12 -17.14 2.20
CA ARG A 257 -13.00 -16.87 3.63
C ARG A 257 -14.34 -16.54 4.30
N ALA A 258 -15.16 -15.74 3.62
CA ALA A 258 -16.50 -15.38 4.09
C ALA A 258 -17.40 -16.61 4.20
N VAL A 259 -17.55 -17.39 3.13
CA VAL A 259 -18.45 -18.55 3.12
C VAL A 259 -17.95 -19.72 3.98
N ASP A 260 -16.63 -19.83 4.16
CA ASP A 260 -16.00 -20.84 5.00
C ASP A 260 -15.99 -20.48 6.50
N SER A 261 -16.32 -19.23 6.86
CA SER A 261 -16.38 -18.80 8.26
C SER A 261 -17.38 -19.65 9.09
N PRO A 262 -17.12 -19.88 10.39
CA PRO A 262 -18.08 -20.56 11.27
C PRO A 262 -19.47 -19.92 11.22
N PHE A 263 -19.51 -18.59 11.26
CA PHE A 263 -20.74 -17.80 11.14
C PHE A 263 -21.56 -18.15 9.90
N HIS A 264 -20.93 -18.19 8.71
CA HIS A 264 -21.66 -18.48 7.48
C HIS A 264 -22.06 -19.96 7.38
N ARG A 265 -21.24 -20.88 7.92
CA ARG A 265 -21.54 -22.32 7.96
C ARG A 265 -22.77 -22.64 8.81
N GLU A 266 -22.96 -21.94 9.92
CA GLU A 266 -24.11 -22.11 10.81
C GLU A 266 -25.42 -21.63 10.17
N ARG A 267 -25.36 -20.61 9.32
CA ARG A 267 -26.55 -19.99 8.70
C ARG A 267 -26.94 -20.56 7.36
N VAL A 268 -25.95 -20.95 6.55
CA VAL A 268 -26.18 -21.40 5.17
C VAL A 268 -25.67 -22.82 5.00
N SER A 269 -26.62 -23.75 4.86
CA SER A 269 -26.40 -25.16 4.57
C SER A 269 -27.17 -25.58 3.31
N GLY A 270 -26.64 -26.57 2.58
CA GLY A 270 -27.30 -27.13 1.39
C GLY A 270 -27.32 -26.23 0.15
N ASN A 271 -26.57 -25.13 0.14
CA ASN A 271 -26.40 -24.28 -1.04
C ASN A 271 -25.21 -24.79 -1.87
N PHE A 272 -25.51 -25.36 -3.04
CA PHE A 272 -24.51 -25.95 -3.94
C PHE A 272 -23.39 -24.96 -4.35
N VAL A 273 -23.73 -23.69 -4.62
CA VAL A 273 -22.75 -22.68 -5.03
C VAL A 273 -21.79 -22.36 -3.89
N VAL A 274 -22.32 -22.24 -2.68
CA VAL A 274 -21.52 -22.02 -1.46
C VAL A 274 -20.63 -23.23 -1.16
N ASP A 275 -21.15 -24.44 -1.32
CA ASP A 275 -20.38 -25.67 -1.10
C ASP A 275 -19.30 -25.85 -2.17
N TRP A 276 -19.58 -25.47 -3.43
CA TRP A 276 -18.55 -25.35 -4.47
C TRP A 276 -17.46 -24.37 -4.05
N ALA A 277 -17.82 -23.18 -3.58
CA ALA A 277 -16.86 -22.17 -3.20
C ALA A 277 -15.94 -22.65 -2.06
N ARG A 278 -16.52 -23.25 -1.01
CA ARG A 278 -15.76 -23.86 0.11
C ARG A 278 -14.80 -24.95 -0.36
N GLY A 279 -15.25 -25.80 -1.28
CA GLY A 279 -14.50 -26.98 -1.71
C GLY A 279 -13.47 -26.72 -2.81
N SER A 280 -13.74 -25.82 -3.76
CA SER A 280 -12.96 -25.68 -5.00
C SER A 280 -12.07 -24.45 -5.04
N VAL A 281 -12.50 -23.33 -4.45
CA VAL A 281 -11.79 -22.06 -4.58
C VAL A 281 -10.33 -22.12 -4.11
N PRO A 282 -9.96 -22.76 -2.98
CA PRO A 282 -8.56 -22.87 -2.59
C PRO A 282 -7.67 -23.52 -3.66
N ARG A 283 -8.18 -24.55 -4.35
CA ARG A 283 -7.46 -25.23 -5.44
C ARG A 283 -7.33 -24.35 -6.67
N ASP A 284 -8.37 -23.58 -6.97
CA ASP A 284 -8.37 -22.66 -8.11
C ASP A 284 -7.37 -21.50 -7.84
N ILE A 285 -7.32 -20.95 -6.63
CA ILE A 285 -6.31 -19.96 -6.18
C ILE A 285 -4.89 -20.52 -6.35
N GLN A 286 -4.64 -21.74 -5.85
CA GLN A 286 -3.34 -22.39 -6.00
C GLN A 286 -2.95 -22.54 -7.47
N SER A 287 -3.90 -22.95 -8.30
CA SER A 287 -3.67 -23.13 -9.73
C SER A 287 -3.32 -21.82 -10.43
N THR A 288 -4.05 -20.74 -10.16
CA THR A 288 -3.77 -19.43 -10.73
C THR A 288 -2.44 -18.88 -10.24
N TYR A 289 -2.10 -19.06 -8.95
CA TYR A 289 -0.77 -18.68 -8.44
C TYR A 289 0.36 -19.47 -9.14
N ARG A 290 0.24 -20.79 -9.25
CA ARG A 290 1.24 -21.63 -9.96
C ARG A 290 1.41 -21.21 -11.42
N TRP A 291 0.31 -20.87 -12.09
CA TRP A 291 0.38 -20.31 -13.45
C TRP A 291 1.20 -19.02 -13.47
N PHE A 292 0.86 -18.06 -12.59
CA PHE A 292 1.59 -16.80 -12.51
C PHE A 292 3.07 -17.03 -12.24
N GLU A 293 3.40 -17.82 -11.20
CA GLU A 293 4.77 -18.14 -10.80
C GLU A 293 5.58 -18.78 -11.93
N THR A 294 4.99 -19.71 -12.69
CA THR A 294 5.67 -20.37 -13.82
C THR A 294 5.98 -19.42 -14.97
N ASN A 295 5.23 -18.31 -15.10
CA ASN A 295 5.43 -17.30 -16.15
C ASN A 295 6.25 -16.09 -15.68
N LEU A 296 6.72 -16.09 -14.42
CA LEU A 296 7.66 -15.08 -13.93
C LEU A 296 9.06 -15.33 -14.52
N ARG A 297 9.60 -14.35 -15.23
CA ARG A 297 10.96 -14.39 -15.77
C ARG A 297 11.92 -13.76 -14.77
N ARG A 298 12.96 -14.49 -14.40
CA ARG A 298 14.03 -13.96 -13.55
C ARG A 298 14.88 -12.95 -14.32
N GLY A 299 14.99 -11.76 -13.75
CA GLY A 299 15.98 -10.76 -14.12
C GLY A 299 17.36 -11.09 -13.56
N GLY A 300 18.31 -10.16 -13.76
CA GLY A 300 19.66 -10.30 -13.23
C GLY A 300 19.73 -10.23 -11.70
N THR A 301 20.89 -10.54 -11.15
CA THR A 301 21.23 -10.34 -9.73
C THR A 301 22.17 -9.16 -9.58
N SER A 302 22.19 -8.53 -8.41
CA SER A 302 23.19 -7.51 -8.07
C SER A 302 23.56 -7.60 -6.60
N ALA A 303 24.60 -6.87 -6.16
CA ALA A 303 24.94 -6.79 -4.75
C ALA A 303 23.78 -6.26 -3.88
N ALA A 304 22.93 -5.39 -4.43
CA ALA A 304 21.74 -4.87 -3.75
C ALA A 304 20.53 -5.83 -3.81
N PHE A 305 20.50 -6.75 -4.78
CA PHE A 305 19.40 -7.67 -5.05
C PHE A 305 19.95 -9.08 -5.37
N PRO A 306 20.49 -9.80 -4.39
CA PRO A 306 21.16 -11.09 -4.61
C PRO A 306 20.20 -12.19 -5.11
N GLU A 307 18.92 -12.10 -4.73
CA GLU A 307 17.88 -13.01 -5.20
C GLU A 307 17.34 -12.66 -6.61
N GLY A 308 17.81 -11.54 -7.17
CA GLY A 308 17.35 -11.00 -8.45
C GLY A 308 15.97 -10.35 -8.38
N TRP A 309 15.50 -9.84 -9.51
CA TRP A 309 14.15 -9.29 -9.68
C TRP A 309 13.34 -10.13 -10.68
N LEU A 310 12.04 -9.87 -10.78
CA LEU A 310 11.14 -10.54 -11.72
C LEU A 310 10.60 -9.59 -12.78
N VAL A 311 10.33 -10.14 -13.95
CA VAL A 311 9.61 -9.49 -15.05
C VAL A 311 8.57 -10.49 -15.55
N TRP A 312 7.38 -10.01 -15.90
CA TRP A 312 6.35 -10.85 -16.50
C TRP A 312 5.64 -10.08 -17.60
N ASN A 313 4.87 -10.81 -18.40
CA ASN A 313 4.11 -10.25 -19.50
C ASN A 313 2.74 -9.80 -19.01
N TYR A 314 2.08 -8.89 -19.72
CA TYR A 314 0.68 -8.55 -19.45
C TYR A 314 -0.25 -9.78 -19.50
N ALA A 315 -0.02 -10.62 -20.51
CA ALA A 315 -0.72 -11.87 -20.73
C ALA A 315 0.23 -12.89 -21.37
N ASP A 316 -0.04 -14.17 -21.11
CA ASP A 316 0.71 -15.29 -21.67
C ASP A 316 -0.10 -15.96 -22.80
N ASP A 317 0.59 -16.66 -23.70
CA ASP A 317 0.00 -17.42 -24.82
C ASP A 317 -0.89 -16.59 -25.78
N VAL A 318 -0.69 -15.27 -25.87
CA VAL A 318 -1.42 -14.36 -26.78
C VAL A 318 -0.53 -13.85 -27.93
N PRO A 319 -1.09 -13.47 -29.09
CA PRO A 319 -0.30 -13.07 -30.26
C PRO A 319 0.59 -11.84 -30.08
N LYS A 320 0.21 -10.90 -29.19
CA LYS A 320 0.98 -9.70 -28.88
C LYS A 320 1.32 -9.68 -27.40
N ILE A 321 2.56 -10.02 -27.08
CA ILE A 321 3.05 -10.14 -25.71
C ILE A 321 3.80 -8.85 -25.36
N GLY A 322 3.15 -7.99 -24.56
CA GLY A 322 3.79 -6.85 -23.92
C GLY A 322 4.33 -7.23 -22.54
N VAL A 323 5.39 -6.56 -22.08
CA VAL A 323 5.76 -6.58 -20.67
C VAL A 323 4.64 -5.94 -19.86
N GLU A 324 4.41 -6.42 -18.64
CA GLU A 324 3.39 -5.83 -17.79
C GLU A 324 3.70 -4.37 -17.47
N ASP A 325 2.66 -3.53 -17.45
CA ASP A 325 2.81 -2.14 -17.02
C ASP A 325 2.62 -2.00 -15.49
N THR A 326 3.16 -0.94 -14.91
CA THR A 326 3.15 -0.70 -13.46
C THR A 326 1.74 -0.54 -12.89
N SER A 327 0.76 -0.09 -13.69
CA SER A 327 -0.64 0.07 -13.28
C SER A 327 -1.35 -1.27 -13.16
N HIS A 328 -1.20 -2.12 -14.16
CA HIS A 328 -1.71 -3.48 -14.13
C HIS A 328 -0.94 -4.36 -13.13
N GLY A 329 0.38 -4.18 -13.05
CA GLY A 329 1.24 -4.81 -12.06
C GLY A 329 0.84 -4.44 -10.64
N ASN A 330 0.45 -3.19 -10.39
CA ASN A 330 -0.11 -2.74 -9.11
C ASN A 330 -1.33 -3.59 -8.67
N LEU A 331 -2.22 -3.95 -9.59
CA LEU A 331 -3.35 -4.83 -9.26
C LEU A 331 -2.90 -6.27 -8.96
N SER A 332 -1.93 -6.78 -9.72
CA SER A 332 -1.32 -8.09 -9.45
C SER A 332 -0.63 -8.13 -8.08
N MET A 333 0.02 -7.04 -7.67
CA MET A 333 0.67 -6.96 -6.34
C MET A 333 -0.36 -6.86 -5.22
N ARG A 334 -1.49 -6.19 -5.46
CA ARG A 334 -2.62 -6.20 -4.53
C ARG A 334 -3.14 -7.62 -4.31
N TYR A 335 -3.27 -8.41 -5.38
CA TYR A 335 -3.59 -9.84 -5.28
C TYR A 335 -2.58 -10.61 -4.45
N VAL A 336 -1.28 -10.44 -4.72
CA VAL A 336 -0.21 -11.08 -3.91
C VAL A 336 -0.32 -10.69 -2.43
N GLY A 337 -0.68 -9.44 -2.13
CA GLY A 337 -0.94 -8.98 -0.77
C GLY A 337 -2.15 -9.65 -0.11
N VAL A 338 -3.29 -9.72 -0.79
CA VAL A 338 -4.50 -10.41 -0.32
C VAL A 338 -4.25 -11.90 -0.09
N LEU A 339 -3.54 -12.56 -1.03
CA LEU A 339 -3.15 -13.96 -0.91
C LEU A 339 -2.22 -14.16 0.29
N HIS A 340 -1.17 -13.34 0.43
CA HIS A 340 -0.24 -13.40 1.54
C HIS A 340 -0.95 -13.33 2.90
N ARG A 341 -1.89 -12.39 3.08
CA ARG A 341 -2.66 -12.24 4.33
C ARG A 341 -3.60 -13.42 4.60
N SER A 342 -3.86 -14.26 3.61
CA SER A 342 -4.77 -15.40 3.68
C SER A 342 -4.05 -16.75 3.60
N LEU A 343 -2.72 -16.77 3.45
CA LEU A 343 -1.93 -17.96 3.15
C LEU A 343 -2.12 -19.08 4.18
N GLU A 344 -2.11 -18.75 5.47
CA GLU A 344 -2.24 -19.75 6.53
C GLU A 344 -3.53 -20.57 6.35
N ARG A 345 -4.66 -19.88 6.18
CA ARG A 345 -5.97 -20.51 6.00
C ARG A 345 -6.05 -21.24 4.66
N VAL A 346 -5.60 -20.61 3.56
CA VAL A 346 -5.61 -21.22 2.22
C VAL A 346 -4.78 -22.51 2.21
N ASN A 347 -3.57 -22.47 2.79
CA ASN A 347 -2.68 -23.63 2.88
C ASN A 347 -3.26 -24.72 3.78
N ALA A 348 -3.92 -24.37 4.90
CA ALA A 348 -4.62 -25.35 5.72
C ALA A 348 -5.71 -26.10 4.92
N ALA A 349 -6.50 -25.37 4.11
CA ALA A 349 -7.53 -25.97 3.26
C ALA A 349 -6.93 -26.81 2.12
N LEU A 350 -5.82 -26.38 1.53
CA LEU A 350 -5.09 -27.14 0.51
C LEU A 350 -4.54 -28.44 1.07
N VAL A 351 -3.87 -28.40 2.22
CA VAL A 351 -3.32 -29.58 2.90
C VAL A 351 -4.44 -30.56 3.29
N ALA A 352 -5.56 -30.07 3.81
CA ALA A 352 -6.73 -30.90 4.11
C ALA A 352 -7.30 -31.58 2.85
N ALA A 353 -7.14 -30.97 1.67
CA ALA A 353 -7.52 -31.53 0.38
C ALA A 353 -6.40 -32.34 -0.32
N GLY A 354 -5.31 -32.65 0.38
CA GLY A 354 -4.16 -33.39 -0.15
C GLY A 354 -3.37 -32.64 -1.23
N GLN A 355 -3.44 -31.31 -1.24
CA GLN A 355 -2.67 -30.44 -2.14
C GLN A 355 -1.42 -29.88 -1.44
N GLU A 356 -0.41 -29.52 -2.22
CA GLU A 356 0.75 -28.80 -1.69
C GLU A 356 0.38 -27.40 -1.20
N PRO A 357 1.04 -26.85 -0.18
CA PRO A 357 0.86 -25.46 0.21
C PRO A 357 1.48 -24.50 -0.83
N ILE A 358 1.01 -23.25 -0.84
CA ILE A 358 1.60 -22.13 -1.57
C ILE A 358 2.72 -21.51 -0.73
N ASP A 359 3.90 -21.30 -1.32
CA ASP A 359 5.00 -20.52 -0.73
C ASP A 359 5.21 -19.23 -1.54
N LEU A 360 5.01 -18.07 -0.90
CA LEU A 360 5.22 -16.75 -1.50
C LEU A 360 6.54 -16.10 -1.09
N SER A 361 7.35 -16.74 -0.25
CA SER A 361 8.45 -16.09 0.46
C SER A 361 9.51 -15.53 -0.49
N LEU A 362 10.03 -16.36 -1.41
CA LEU A 362 10.99 -15.95 -2.42
C LEU A 362 10.34 -15.01 -3.44
N THR A 363 9.17 -15.37 -3.96
CA THR A 363 8.47 -14.59 -4.99
C THR A 363 8.20 -13.16 -4.54
N ARG A 364 7.73 -12.94 -3.30
CA ARG A 364 7.51 -11.58 -2.76
C ARG A 364 8.81 -10.78 -2.65
N ARG A 365 9.93 -11.39 -2.24
CA ARG A 365 11.23 -10.71 -2.21
C ARG A 365 11.70 -10.31 -3.60
N GLN A 366 11.55 -11.19 -4.59
CA GLN A 366 11.94 -10.84 -5.96
C GLN A 366 11.01 -9.81 -6.61
N LEU A 367 9.70 -9.79 -6.28
CA LEU A 367 8.77 -8.74 -6.67
C LEU A 367 9.11 -7.39 -6.02
N ALA A 368 9.50 -7.40 -4.73
CA ALA A 368 10.02 -6.21 -4.05
C ALA A 368 11.28 -5.68 -4.74
N ASN A 369 12.19 -6.59 -5.14
CA ASN A 369 13.36 -6.24 -5.92
C ASN A 369 12.99 -5.66 -7.29
N THR A 370 11.94 -6.15 -7.98
CA THR A 370 11.45 -5.54 -9.21
C THR A 370 11.07 -4.08 -8.99
N PHE A 371 10.29 -3.81 -7.94
CA PHE A 371 9.88 -2.44 -7.65
C PHE A 371 11.11 -1.55 -7.43
N LEU A 372 12.05 -1.97 -6.57
CA LEU A 372 13.20 -1.15 -6.20
C LEU A 372 14.25 -1.02 -7.32
N ALA A 373 14.47 -2.07 -8.09
CA ALA A 373 15.50 -2.13 -9.13
C ALA A 373 15.03 -1.52 -10.45
N LYS A 374 13.72 -1.52 -10.74
CA LYS A 374 13.16 -1.17 -12.06
C LYS A 374 12.14 -0.04 -11.99
N ILE A 375 11.13 -0.17 -11.14
CA ILE A 375 9.98 0.73 -11.16
C ILE A 375 10.27 2.04 -10.42
N GLY A 376 10.87 1.95 -9.23
CA GLY A 376 11.04 3.05 -8.29
C GLY A 376 12.41 3.74 -8.34
N THR A 377 13.20 3.56 -9.40
CA THR A 377 14.58 4.07 -9.50
C THR A 377 14.67 5.57 -9.77
N GLY A 378 13.68 6.14 -10.45
CA GLY A 378 13.66 7.54 -10.86
C GLY A 378 12.86 8.45 -9.93
N ARG A 379 12.58 9.67 -10.39
CA ARG A 379 11.63 10.58 -9.73
C ARG A 379 10.22 10.00 -9.78
N ASP A 380 9.79 9.57 -10.96
CA ASP A 380 8.48 8.97 -11.20
C ASP A 380 8.59 7.43 -11.26
N LEU A 381 7.45 6.75 -11.16
CA LEU A 381 7.41 5.31 -11.37
C LEU A 381 7.59 5.00 -12.86
N ALA A 382 8.36 3.96 -13.18
CA ALA A 382 8.50 3.49 -14.54
C ALA A 382 7.16 3.01 -15.12
N HIS A 383 7.03 3.04 -16.45
CA HIS A 383 5.85 2.54 -17.13
C HIS A 383 5.76 1.01 -17.05
N GLU A 384 6.82 0.30 -17.42
CA GLU A 384 6.83 -1.17 -17.46
C GLU A 384 7.56 -1.75 -16.24
N VAL A 385 7.21 -2.98 -15.84
CA VAL A 385 7.83 -3.66 -14.70
C VAL A 385 9.31 -3.99 -14.93
N ASP A 386 9.78 -3.92 -16.18
CA ASP A 386 11.21 -4.05 -16.51
C ASP A 386 11.99 -2.72 -16.49
N GLY A 387 11.32 -1.61 -16.14
CA GLY A 387 11.90 -0.29 -15.96
C GLY A 387 11.89 0.59 -17.21
N ARG A 388 11.32 0.14 -18.33
CA ARG A 388 11.19 0.98 -19.53
C ARG A 388 10.11 2.04 -19.36
N SER A 389 10.39 3.23 -19.88
CA SER A 389 9.42 4.32 -20.09
C SER A 389 8.86 4.28 -21.50
N ASN A 390 7.61 4.72 -21.69
CA ASN A 390 7.02 4.97 -23.02
C ASN A 390 6.77 6.47 -23.23
N ASP A 391 6.13 6.82 -24.34
CA ASP A 391 5.77 8.20 -24.71
C ASP A 391 4.61 8.79 -23.86
N ARG A 392 4.06 8.07 -22.87
CA ARG A 392 3.04 8.65 -21.98
C ARG A 392 3.71 9.63 -21.01
N PRO A 393 2.97 10.64 -20.51
CA PRO A 393 3.44 11.45 -19.41
C PRO A 393 3.91 10.54 -18.28
N GLN A 394 5.18 10.71 -17.89
CA GLN A 394 5.89 9.80 -16.99
C GLN A 394 5.19 9.69 -15.62
N ASP A 395 4.30 10.63 -15.32
CA ASP A 395 3.58 10.72 -14.06
C ASP A 395 2.23 9.99 -14.00
N TYR A 396 1.71 9.45 -15.11
CA TYR A 396 0.45 8.67 -15.09
C TYR A 396 0.54 7.48 -14.13
N TYR A 397 1.72 6.84 -14.02
CA TYR A 397 1.93 5.67 -13.17
C TYR A 397 2.15 6.02 -11.69
N ASN A 398 2.32 7.31 -11.36
CA ASN A 398 2.48 7.72 -9.97
C ASN A 398 1.22 7.50 -9.11
N ARG A 399 0.03 7.38 -9.74
CA ARG A 399 -1.22 7.01 -9.06
C ARG A 399 -1.42 5.49 -8.89
N THR A 400 -0.39 4.66 -9.11
CA THR A 400 -0.52 3.19 -9.10
C THR A 400 0.47 2.54 -8.14
N CYS A 401 0.51 3.01 -6.89
CA CYS A 401 1.38 2.50 -5.82
C CYS A 401 0.69 1.56 -4.82
N ALA A 402 -0.64 1.54 -4.77
CA ALA A 402 -1.41 0.91 -3.69
C ALA A 402 -1.08 -0.57 -3.45
N GLY A 403 -1.10 -1.40 -4.49
CA GLY A 403 -0.77 -2.82 -4.39
C GLY A 403 0.72 -3.09 -4.16
N TRP A 404 1.60 -2.21 -4.63
CA TRP A 404 3.04 -2.32 -4.35
C TRP A 404 3.36 -2.08 -2.88
N LEU A 405 2.56 -1.27 -2.18
CA LEU A 405 2.74 -1.01 -0.74
C LEU A 405 2.62 -2.26 0.14
N ASP A 406 1.92 -3.31 -0.30
CA ASP A 406 1.87 -4.59 0.45
C ASP A 406 3.24 -5.31 0.49
N LEU A 407 4.18 -4.93 -0.39
CA LEU A 407 5.57 -5.38 -0.36
C LEU A 407 6.45 -4.56 0.59
N ALA A 408 5.95 -3.47 1.18
CA ALA A 408 6.70 -2.71 2.19
C ALA A 408 7.04 -3.53 3.45
N GLN A 409 6.27 -4.58 3.71
CA GLN A 409 6.54 -5.57 4.76
C GLN A 409 7.78 -6.41 4.45
N VAL A 410 8.19 -6.47 3.18
CA VAL A 410 9.40 -7.15 2.73
C VAL A 410 10.57 -6.18 2.68
N ASP A 411 10.35 -4.98 2.12
CA ASP A 411 11.37 -3.93 2.07
C ASP A 411 10.76 -2.54 2.23
N VAL A 412 11.10 -1.88 3.35
CA VAL A 412 10.60 -0.55 3.72
C VAL A 412 10.94 0.55 2.71
N ARG A 413 11.93 0.36 1.83
CA ARG A 413 12.25 1.33 0.78
C ARG A 413 11.10 1.52 -0.21
N ILE A 414 10.27 0.50 -0.40
CA ILE A 414 9.06 0.57 -1.24
C ILE A 414 8.08 1.59 -0.64
N TYR A 415 7.83 1.50 0.67
CA TYR A 415 7.00 2.48 1.38
C TYR A 415 7.52 3.90 1.18
N LYS A 416 8.82 4.12 1.40
CA LYS A 416 9.44 5.45 1.24
C LYS A 416 9.22 6.01 -0.16
N LYS A 417 9.41 5.18 -1.19
CA LYS A 417 9.23 5.60 -2.58
C LYS A 417 7.76 5.91 -2.91
N CYS A 418 6.84 5.04 -2.52
CA CYS A 418 5.42 5.25 -2.73
C CYS A 418 4.90 6.48 -1.96
N HIS A 419 5.37 6.69 -0.73
CA HIS A 419 5.05 7.86 0.09
C HIS A 419 5.53 9.16 -0.58
N GLU A 420 6.78 9.20 -1.04
CA GLU A 420 7.35 10.34 -1.76
C GLU A 420 6.56 10.68 -3.02
N VAL A 421 6.23 9.68 -3.84
CA VAL A 421 5.49 9.86 -5.08
C VAL A 421 4.06 10.29 -4.84
N ALA A 422 3.34 9.59 -3.94
CA ALA A 422 1.92 9.83 -3.69
C ALA A 422 1.64 11.21 -3.06
N LEU A 423 2.46 11.62 -2.08
CA LEU A 423 2.25 12.89 -1.37
C LEU A 423 2.83 14.11 -2.09
N ARG A 424 3.43 13.90 -3.27
CA ARG A 424 4.02 14.98 -4.06
C ARG A 424 2.96 16.01 -4.44
N VAL A 425 3.23 17.27 -4.08
CA VAL A 425 2.45 18.42 -4.58
C VAL A 425 2.99 18.78 -5.96
N VAL A 426 2.10 18.84 -6.94
CA VAL A 426 2.44 19.23 -8.31
C VAL A 426 1.54 20.38 -8.75
N GLU A 427 2.07 21.22 -9.63
CA GLU A 427 1.31 22.23 -10.34
C GLU A 427 0.56 21.56 -11.50
N VAL A 428 -0.71 21.89 -11.65
CA VAL A 428 -1.54 21.47 -12.76
C VAL A 428 -2.13 22.72 -13.40
N GLU A 429 -1.87 22.87 -14.69
CA GLU A 429 -2.52 23.87 -15.52
C GLU A 429 -3.96 23.45 -15.78
N GLU A 430 -4.90 24.29 -15.35
CA GLU A 430 -6.31 24.20 -15.69
C GLU A 430 -6.73 25.46 -16.46
N GLU A 431 -7.92 25.44 -17.07
CA GLU A 431 -8.46 26.62 -17.79
C GLU A 431 -8.58 27.86 -16.89
N SER A 432 -8.73 27.66 -15.57
CA SER A 432 -8.85 28.70 -14.55
C SER A 432 -7.50 29.20 -14.01
N GLY A 433 -6.38 28.59 -14.38
CA GLY A 433 -5.03 28.92 -13.91
C GLY A 433 -4.23 27.72 -13.42
N VAL A 434 -3.12 27.97 -12.73
CA VAL A 434 -2.26 26.93 -12.16
C VAL A 434 -2.73 26.59 -10.74
N GLU A 435 -3.14 25.34 -10.53
CA GLU A 435 -3.50 24.83 -9.20
C GLU A 435 -2.42 23.89 -8.66
N ARG A 436 -2.10 24.00 -7.36
CA ARG A 436 -1.21 23.05 -6.66
C ARG A 436 -2.03 21.95 -6.01
N ARG A 437 -1.78 20.68 -6.35
CA ARG A 437 -2.52 19.53 -5.81
C ARG A 437 -1.68 18.27 -5.63
N GLN A 438 -2.13 17.37 -4.75
CA GLN A 438 -1.57 16.02 -4.59
C GLN A 438 -2.31 15.04 -5.52
N LYS A 439 -2.12 15.21 -6.84
CA LYS A 439 -2.92 14.50 -7.85
C LYS A 439 -2.74 12.98 -7.85
N TYR A 440 -1.66 12.46 -7.26
CA TYR A 440 -1.36 11.02 -7.22
C TYR A 440 -1.91 10.32 -5.96
N LEU A 441 -2.33 11.07 -4.95
CA LEU A 441 -2.86 10.51 -3.72
C LEU A 441 -4.34 10.15 -3.91
N THR A 442 -4.64 8.95 -4.43
CA THR A 442 -6.02 8.43 -4.48
C THR A 442 -6.47 7.94 -3.09
N PRO A 443 -7.78 7.76 -2.83
CA PRO A 443 -8.27 7.18 -1.57
C PRO A 443 -7.60 5.84 -1.26
N LEU A 444 -7.45 4.96 -2.25
CA LEU A 444 -6.80 3.66 -2.05
C LEU A 444 -5.32 3.82 -1.70
N ILE A 445 -4.57 4.70 -2.37
CA ILE A 445 -3.16 4.94 -2.03
C ILE A 445 -3.04 5.51 -0.62
N HIS A 446 -3.91 6.44 -0.24
CA HIS A 446 -3.89 7.01 1.11
C HIS A 446 -4.13 5.92 2.16
N ALA A 447 -5.19 5.12 2.02
CA ALA A 447 -5.46 4.00 2.92
C ALA A 447 -4.33 2.97 2.93
N SER A 448 -3.75 2.66 1.77
CA SER A 448 -2.62 1.70 1.65
C SER A 448 -1.36 2.22 2.32
N LEU A 449 -1.08 3.53 2.27
CA LEU A 449 0.03 4.15 3.00
C LEU A 449 -0.20 4.03 4.51
N LEU A 450 -1.41 4.28 5.00
CA LEU A 450 -1.69 4.12 6.44
C LEU A 450 -1.59 2.65 6.87
N PHE A 451 -2.19 1.74 6.10
CA PHE A 451 -2.20 0.32 6.41
C PHE A 451 -0.80 -0.32 6.40
N ASN A 452 0.02 0.02 5.42
CA ASN A 452 1.39 -0.47 5.27
C ASN A 452 2.45 0.48 5.84
N LYS A 453 2.02 1.46 6.63
CA LYS A 453 2.95 2.32 7.36
C LYS A 453 3.88 1.42 8.16
N PRO A 454 5.21 1.63 8.12
CA PRO A 454 6.14 0.78 8.82
C PRO A 454 5.70 0.66 10.27
N ARG A 455 5.21 -0.52 10.61
CA ARG A 455 4.98 -0.89 11.99
C ARG A 455 6.35 -0.97 12.58
N GLY A 456 6.54 -0.39 13.75
CA GLY A 456 7.80 -0.66 14.41
C GLY A 456 7.96 -2.17 14.48
N GLY A 457 9.11 -2.69 14.07
CA GLY A 457 9.47 -4.06 14.42
C GLY A 457 9.37 -4.24 15.94
N PRO A 458 9.48 -5.48 16.45
CA PRO A 458 9.40 -5.71 17.89
C PRO A 458 10.30 -4.71 18.63
N PRO A 459 9.87 -4.21 19.80
CA PRO A 459 10.65 -3.24 20.55
C PRO A 459 12.10 -3.72 20.65
N THR A 460 13.02 -2.87 20.22
CA THR A 460 14.45 -3.14 20.15
C THR A 460 15.14 -2.29 21.20
N THR A 461 16.28 -2.81 21.68
CA THR A 461 17.10 -2.08 22.64
C THR A 461 17.91 -1.01 21.90
N VAL A 462 17.82 0.23 22.37
CA VAL A 462 18.58 1.36 21.83
C VAL A 462 20.07 1.11 22.05
N PRO A 463 20.89 1.04 20.98
CA PRO A 463 22.32 0.84 21.10
C PRO A 463 22.98 2.07 21.75
N ASN A 464 24.09 1.85 22.45
CA ASN A 464 24.92 2.94 22.96
C ASN A 464 25.84 3.45 21.84
N VAL A 465 25.51 4.61 21.28
CA VAL A 465 26.31 5.25 20.25
C VAL A 465 27.04 6.51 20.73
N ILE A 466 26.97 6.83 22.02
CA ILE A 466 27.76 7.90 22.63
C ILE A 466 29.25 7.61 22.40
N HIS A 467 30.02 8.65 22.08
CA HIS A 467 31.45 8.57 21.75
C HIS A 467 31.79 7.84 20.45
N LYS A 468 30.81 7.59 19.56
CA LYS A 468 31.05 7.06 18.21
C LYS A 468 31.00 8.16 17.17
N THR A 469 31.70 7.96 16.05
CA THR A 469 31.56 8.84 14.89
C THR A 469 30.16 8.72 14.29
N ARG A 470 29.73 9.72 13.50
CA ARG A 470 28.43 9.68 12.82
C ARG A 470 28.23 8.43 11.97
N GLU A 471 29.27 7.98 11.29
CA GLU A 471 29.21 6.79 10.43
C GLU A 471 29.01 5.51 11.26
N GLN A 472 29.78 5.33 12.33
CA GLN A 472 29.66 4.21 13.25
C GLN A 472 28.30 4.19 13.96
N ALA A 473 27.87 5.34 14.48
CA ALA A 473 26.56 5.48 15.13
C ALA A 473 25.41 5.15 14.17
N ALA A 474 25.47 5.66 12.93
CA ALA A 474 24.45 5.38 11.93
C ALA A 474 24.39 3.90 11.53
N LEU A 475 25.53 3.23 11.48
CA LEU A 475 25.60 1.79 11.20
C LEU A 475 24.93 0.98 12.33
N GLU A 476 25.28 1.28 13.59
CA GLU A 476 24.76 0.54 14.75
C GLU A 476 23.27 0.79 15.01
N ILE A 477 22.81 2.04 14.90
CA ILE A 477 21.38 2.38 15.03
C ILE A 477 20.56 1.64 13.97
N ARG A 478 21.02 1.61 12.72
CA ARG A 478 20.33 0.88 11.64
C ARG A 478 20.37 -0.63 11.84
N ALA A 479 21.48 -1.17 12.34
CA ALA A 479 21.60 -2.60 12.66
C ALA A 479 20.63 -3.02 13.77
N ALA A 480 20.34 -2.14 14.72
CA ALA A 480 19.31 -2.33 15.75
C ALA A 480 17.87 -2.17 15.22
N GLY A 481 17.69 -1.87 13.93
CA GLY A 481 16.39 -1.65 13.31
C GLY A 481 15.83 -0.23 13.52
N LEU A 482 16.61 0.72 14.04
CA LEU A 482 16.21 2.11 14.35
C LEU A 482 16.66 3.10 13.27
N LEU A 483 16.22 4.36 13.36
CA LEU A 483 16.57 5.42 12.41
C LEU A 483 17.50 6.47 13.06
N PRO A 484 18.72 6.70 12.53
CA PRO A 484 19.61 7.73 13.09
C PRO A 484 19.22 9.12 12.59
N SER A 485 19.29 10.12 13.47
CA SER A 485 19.17 11.55 13.14
C SER A 485 20.25 12.33 13.87
N PHE A 486 20.96 13.20 13.17
CA PHE A 486 22.10 13.93 13.74
C PHE A 486 21.85 15.44 13.74
N THR A 487 22.11 16.07 14.89
CA THR A 487 22.17 17.52 15.08
C THR A 487 23.58 17.93 15.51
N GLY A 488 23.93 19.21 15.45
CA GLY A 488 25.24 19.71 15.88
C GLY A 488 26.29 19.79 14.76
N GLN A 489 27.58 19.63 15.11
CA GLN A 489 28.69 19.85 14.17
C GLN A 489 28.77 18.77 13.08
N ALA A 490 29.00 19.21 11.84
CA ALA A 490 29.27 18.34 10.71
C ALA A 490 30.78 18.26 10.43
N GLY A 491 31.29 17.05 10.19
CA GLY A 491 32.72 16.81 9.93
C GLY A 491 33.10 15.35 10.13
N SER A 492 34.25 14.94 9.61
CA SER A 492 34.80 13.59 9.82
C SER A 492 35.28 13.34 11.25
N ASP A 493 35.49 14.41 12.03
CA ASP A 493 35.85 14.41 13.44
C ASP A 493 34.64 14.56 14.38
N ALA A 494 33.42 14.66 13.84
CA ALA A 494 32.21 14.79 14.63
C ALA A 494 31.77 13.44 15.23
N TRP A 495 31.50 13.43 16.53
CA TRP A 495 31.07 12.27 17.31
C TRP A 495 29.83 12.58 18.16
N VAL A 496 29.11 11.54 18.59
CA VAL A 496 27.86 11.68 19.34
C VAL A 496 28.14 11.96 20.82
N GLU A 497 27.81 13.17 21.28
CA GLU A 497 27.93 13.57 22.69
C GLU A 497 26.71 13.17 23.50
N VAL A 498 25.53 13.40 22.93
CA VAL A 498 24.25 13.08 23.56
C VAL A 498 23.43 12.26 22.58
N GLN A 499 22.75 11.24 23.09
CA GLN A 499 21.72 10.53 22.36
C GLN A 499 20.39 10.56 23.12
N ASN A 500 19.30 10.50 22.37
CA ASN A 500 17.96 10.30 22.89
C ASN A 500 17.16 9.45 21.90
N PRO A 501 16.53 8.32 22.31
CA PRO A 501 16.44 7.80 23.68
C PRO A 501 17.77 7.30 24.27
N GLN A 502 17.83 7.07 25.59
CA GLN A 502 19.06 6.67 26.28
C GLN A 502 19.48 5.24 25.89
N PRO A 503 20.79 4.92 25.96
CA PRO A 503 21.26 3.56 25.73
C PRO A 503 20.56 2.54 26.65
N GLY A 504 20.14 1.41 26.08
CA GLY A 504 19.46 0.35 26.84
C GLY A 504 17.95 0.52 26.98
N GLU A 505 17.38 1.67 26.62
CA GLU A 505 15.93 1.82 26.52
C GLU A 505 15.36 0.86 25.47
N VAL A 506 14.16 0.34 25.71
CA VAL A 506 13.45 -0.52 24.76
C VAL A 506 12.40 0.31 24.06
N ILE A 507 12.57 0.51 22.76
CA ILE A 507 11.66 1.34 21.94
C ILE A 507 11.25 0.57 20.70
N ASP A 508 10.11 0.94 20.11
CA ASP A 508 9.65 0.31 18.87
C ASP A 508 10.70 0.44 17.75
N SER A 509 11.03 -0.67 17.10
CA SER A 509 12.06 -0.68 16.04
C SER A 509 11.64 0.29 14.93
N GLY A 510 12.56 1.10 14.43
CA GLY A 510 12.36 2.14 13.40
C GLY A 510 12.05 3.52 13.99
N ASN A 511 11.96 3.64 15.32
CA ASN A 511 11.96 4.94 15.98
C ASN A 511 13.29 5.66 15.74
N VAL A 512 13.23 6.99 15.84
CA VAL A 512 14.40 7.84 15.64
C VAL A 512 15.25 7.89 16.90
N VAL A 513 16.55 7.66 16.76
CA VAL A 513 17.56 8.01 17.75
C VAL A 513 18.16 9.35 17.34
N LEU A 514 17.84 10.39 18.11
CA LEU A 514 18.41 11.73 17.97
C LEU A 514 19.81 11.71 18.59
N CYS A 515 20.80 12.12 17.82
CA CYS A 515 22.20 12.19 18.21
C CYS A 515 22.69 13.62 18.06
N ASP A 516 23.03 14.28 19.18
CA ASP A 516 23.69 15.57 19.15
C ASP A 516 25.20 15.38 19.03
N THR A 517 25.80 16.04 18.06
CA THR A 517 27.19 15.78 17.63
C THR A 517 28.09 16.97 17.84
N ARG A 518 29.33 16.66 18.24
CA ARG A 518 30.38 17.64 18.54
C ARG A 518 31.70 17.24 17.88
N GLY A 519 32.51 18.23 17.51
CA GLY A 519 33.85 18.03 16.95
C GLY A 519 34.93 17.92 18.02
N GLY A 520 36.15 17.62 17.58
CA GLY A 520 37.31 17.43 18.46
C GLY A 520 37.43 16.01 19.05
N PRO A 521 38.38 15.78 19.97
CA PRO A 521 38.74 14.43 20.39
C PRO A 521 37.63 13.73 21.19
N ILE A 522 37.43 12.45 20.90
CA ILE A 522 36.51 11.54 21.60
C ILE A 522 37.08 11.22 22.99
N PRO A 523 36.33 11.42 24.09
CA PRO A 523 36.76 11.02 25.43
C PRO A 523 36.99 9.50 25.53
N GLY A 524 38.08 9.07 26.17
CA GLY A 524 38.29 7.65 26.48
C GLY A 524 37.28 7.09 27.51
N PRO A 525 37.20 5.76 27.70
CA PRO A 525 36.18 5.09 28.53
C PRO A 525 36.09 5.59 29.99
N ASN A 526 37.22 6.03 30.56
CA ASN A 526 37.32 6.57 31.92
C ASN A 526 37.54 8.08 31.95
N GLN A 527 37.32 8.76 30.84
CA GLN A 527 37.50 10.19 30.71
C GLN A 527 36.17 10.92 30.61
N THR A 528 36.18 12.18 31.00
CA THR A 528 35.05 13.09 30.91
C THR A 528 35.60 14.49 30.62
N ARG A 529 34.74 15.39 30.16
CA ARG A 529 35.13 16.79 29.96
C ARG A 529 34.85 17.60 31.23
N VAL A 530 35.72 18.56 31.48
CA VAL A 530 35.55 19.50 32.59
C VAL A 530 34.48 20.53 32.20
N PRO A 531 33.37 20.65 32.96
CA PRO A 531 32.30 21.60 32.64
C PRO A 531 32.78 23.04 32.81
N ASN A 532 32.22 23.97 32.03
CA ASN A 532 32.44 25.38 32.28
C ASN A 532 31.61 25.82 33.49
N VAL A 533 32.29 26.08 34.60
CA VAL A 533 31.67 26.55 35.85
C VAL A 533 32.08 27.97 36.19
N LYS A 534 32.77 28.66 35.28
CA LYS A 534 33.12 30.06 35.45
C LYS A 534 31.85 30.87 35.66
N ASP A 535 31.88 31.80 36.60
CA ASP A 535 30.79 32.70 36.93
C ASP A 535 29.54 32.02 37.55
N LEU A 536 29.56 30.70 37.78
CA LEU A 536 28.54 30.01 38.58
C LEU A 536 28.75 30.21 40.09
N MET A 537 27.68 30.10 40.87
CA MET A 537 27.80 30.05 42.33
C MET A 537 28.51 28.76 42.76
N LYS A 538 29.14 28.79 43.95
CA LYS A 538 29.86 27.65 44.50
C LYS A 538 29.03 26.36 44.49
N GLU A 539 27.77 26.45 44.88
CA GLU A 539 26.84 25.31 44.96
C GLU A 539 26.50 24.76 43.56
N GLU A 540 26.23 25.64 42.60
CA GLU A 540 25.93 25.27 41.20
C GLU A 540 27.15 24.66 40.50
N ALA A 541 28.33 25.25 40.70
CA ALA A 541 29.59 24.73 40.22
C ALA A 541 29.90 23.34 40.80
N ALA A 542 29.63 23.15 42.10
CA ALA A 542 29.82 21.86 42.75
C ALA A 542 28.90 20.79 42.14
N ALA A 543 27.63 21.13 41.91
CA ALA A 543 26.66 20.24 41.29
C ALA A 543 27.07 19.88 39.85
N ALA A 544 27.45 20.87 39.04
CA ALA A 544 27.88 20.66 37.65
C ALA A 544 29.16 19.82 37.53
N ILE A 545 30.15 20.01 38.41
CA ILE A 545 31.38 19.21 38.42
C ILE A 545 31.09 17.77 38.86
N THR A 546 30.25 17.60 39.89
CA THR A 546 29.93 16.28 40.43
C THR A 546 29.09 15.45 39.45
N SER A 547 28.16 16.08 38.71
CA SER A 547 27.28 15.37 37.76
C SER A 547 28.03 14.67 36.64
N VAL A 548 29.21 15.16 36.26
CA VAL A 548 30.07 14.53 35.24
C VAL A 548 31.12 13.57 35.84
N GLY A 549 31.06 13.30 37.14
CA GLY A 549 31.96 12.37 37.84
C GLY A 549 33.34 12.96 38.18
N LEU A 550 33.45 14.28 38.34
CA LEU A 550 34.66 14.96 38.79
C LEU A 550 34.54 15.41 40.26
N VAL A 551 35.66 15.73 40.90
CA VAL A 551 35.68 16.13 42.32
C VAL A 551 35.90 17.63 42.44
N PRO A 552 34.90 18.43 42.87
CA PRO A 552 35.09 19.86 43.03
C PRO A 552 35.98 20.16 44.24
N THR A 553 36.92 21.09 44.06
CA THR A 553 37.74 21.63 45.15
C THR A 553 37.70 23.14 45.11
N PHE A 554 37.29 23.77 46.21
CA PHE A 554 37.12 25.21 46.26
C PHE A 554 38.18 25.87 47.12
N THR A 555 38.70 27.00 46.65
CA THR A 555 39.63 27.86 47.40
C THR A 555 39.20 29.31 47.33
N GLY A 556 39.39 30.08 48.41
CA GLY A 556 38.96 31.48 48.52
C GLY A 556 37.63 31.67 49.27
N GLY A 557 37.36 32.89 49.74
CA GLY A 557 36.19 33.23 50.57
C GLY A 557 34.97 33.77 49.82
N GLY A 558 34.98 33.71 48.48
CA GLY A 558 33.92 34.24 47.63
C GLY A 558 32.71 33.33 47.45
N LYS A 559 31.69 33.79 46.71
CA LYS A 559 30.49 33.00 46.37
C LYS A 559 30.48 32.47 44.93
N TRP A 560 31.28 33.05 44.05
CA TRP A 560 31.25 32.80 42.60
C TRP A 560 32.58 32.24 42.11
N VAL A 561 32.56 31.34 41.14
CA VAL A 561 33.80 30.80 40.55
C VAL A 561 34.43 31.84 39.62
N GLY A 562 35.60 32.36 39.99
CA GLY A 562 36.36 33.27 39.13
C GLY A 562 37.26 32.53 38.14
N ARG A 563 37.82 31.40 38.54
CA ARG A 563 38.72 30.57 37.73
C ARG A 563 38.52 29.10 38.06
N GLN A 564 38.64 28.24 37.05
CA GLN A 564 38.72 26.79 37.21
C GLN A 564 40.04 26.25 36.63
N SER A 565 40.49 25.12 37.16
CA SER A 565 41.56 24.30 36.58
C SER A 565 41.27 22.83 36.89
N PRO A 566 41.27 21.93 35.89
CA PRO A 566 41.58 22.15 34.48
C PRO A 566 40.57 23.06 33.75
N LEU A 567 40.91 23.58 32.57
CA LEU A 567 40.04 24.52 31.85
C LEU A 567 38.75 23.83 31.39
N ALA A 568 37.73 24.64 31.10
CA ALA A 568 36.51 24.15 30.49
C ALA A 568 36.84 23.36 29.21
N ASP A 569 36.10 22.28 28.98
CA ASP A 569 36.24 21.33 27.88
C ASP A 569 37.53 20.51 27.86
N GLU A 570 38.46 20.65 28.81
CA GLU A 570 39.59 19.72 28.92
C GLU A 570 39.10 18.29 29.23
N VAL A 571 39.69 17.30 28.57
CA VAL A 571 39.39 15.88 28.79
C VAL A 571 40.29 15.35 29.90
N VAL A 572 39.69 14.86 30.97
CA VAL A 572 40.39 14.37 32.16
C VAL A 572 39.80 13.04 32.61
N ASN A 573 40.53 12.28 33.43
CA ASN A 573 39.99 11.05 34.01
C ASN A 573 38.87 11.37 35.01
N ARG A 574 37.81 10.56 35.02
CA ARG A 574 36.77 10.62 36.07
C ARG A 574 37.44 10.49 37.45
N GLY A 575 36.91 11.21 38.43
CA GLY A 575 37.51 11.36 39.76
C GLY A 575 38.63 12.42 39.84
N SER A 576 39.04 13.02 38.71
CA SER A 576 40.00 14.14 38.75
C SER A 576 39.42 15.34 39.49
N LYS A 577 40.30 16.08 40.18
CA LYS A 577 39.91 17.27 40.93
C LYS A 577 39.80 18.48 40.00
N VAL A 578 38.67 19.19 40.07
CA VAL A 578 38.50 20.51 39.44
C VAL A 578 38.66 21.56 40.54
N ARG A 579 39.73 22.36 40.46
CA ARG A 579 40.03 23.43 41.39
C ARG A 579 39.35 24.71 40.95
N CYS A 580 38.40 25.18 41.75
CA CYS A 580 37.67 26.43 41.56
C CYS A 580 38.18 27.49 42.55
N THR A 581 38.69 28.60 42.04
CA THR A 581 39.03 29.77 42.85
C THR A 581 37.81 30.69 42.94
N LEU A 582 37.29 30.87 44.15
CA LEU A 582 36.12 31.69 44.43
C LEU A 582 36.48 33.17 44.52
N ARG A 583 35.64 34.04 43.95
CA ARG A 583 35.76 35.50 44.01
C ARG A 583 34.58 36.15 44.74
N GLY A 584 34.85 37.29 45.36
CA GLY A 584 33.82 38.19 45.89
C GLY A 584 33.19 39.02 44.76
N GLY A 585 31.92 39.39 44.91
CA GLY A 585 31.17 40.16 43.91
C GLY A 585 30.41 39.28 42.92
N ARG A 586 29.16 39.67 42.64
CA ARG A 586 28.31 39.04 41.60
C ARG A 586 28.98 39.26 40.23
N PRO A 587 28.97 38.27 39.31
CA PRO A 587 29.36 38.48 37.93
C PRO A 587 28.63 39.71 37.37
N PRO A 588 29.29 40.55 36.56
CA PRO A 588 28.58 41.59 35.83
C PRO A 588 27.44 40.92 35.03
N GLU A 589 26.21 41.41 35.18
CA GLU A 589 25.11 41.02 34.30
C GLU A 589 25.56 41.37 32.86
N GLU A 590 25.65 40.35 31.99
CA GLU A 590 25.78 40.58 30.56
C GLU A 590 24.61 41.48 30.15
N LYS A 591 24.91 42.69 29.71
CA LYS A 591 23.94 43.48 28.97
C LYS A 591 23.63 42.69 27.71
N GLU A 592 22.38 42.29 27.55
CA GLU A 592 21.86 41.89 26.24
C GLU A 592 22.16 43.04 25.27
N GLU A 593 23.09 42.80 24.34
CA GLU A 593 23.21 43.66 23.16
C GLU A 593 21.96 43.43 22.28
N PRO A 594 21.37 44.50 21.72
CA PRO A 594 20.13 44.43 20.94
C PRO A 594 20.26 43.66 19.62
#